data_AF-A0AA38I8N1-F1
#
_entry.id   AF-A0AA38I8N1-F1
#
_cell.length_a   1.000
_cell.length_b   1.000
_cell.length_c   1.000
_cell.angle_alpha   90.00
_cell.angle_beta   90.00
_cell.angle_gamma   90.00
#
_symmetry.space_group_name_H-M   'P 1'
#
loop_
_entity.id
_entity.type
_entity.pdbx_description
1 polymer ?
#
loop_
_entity_poly.entity_id
_entity_poly.type
_entity_poly.pdbx_seq_one_letter_code
_entity_poly.pdbx_strand_id
1 'polypeptide(L)'
;MAAGALVFLSLLPCVFMDTKFTSGNCSYHWTLYNGTIPEDAIPGGRDVSGETFYVGLVQLKLINEVFAGMILPSSGTARITSLGITREVKNDPFTIINILCSSDKEAFEWVSTKSENLHLLTDHNLVGGGKVLGQDLYIGRVRSDGGIVLGKVFPHRFIYQGLYVPSKGVFAQFMSYQVLAFNCKDKKRDKEEDFDFGGRNGENGTLEF
;
A
#
# COMPACT_ATOMS: atom_id res chain seq x y z
N MET A 1 29.77 -32.25 39.44
CA MET A 1 30.02 -31.13 38.51
C MET A 1 29.21 -31.41 37.25
N ALA A 2 28.09 -30.71 37.05
CA ALA A 2 27.30 -30.79 35.82
C ALA A 2 27.22 -29.38 35.25
N ALA A 3 27.88 -29.15 34.12
CA ALA A 3 27.82 -27.91 33.38
C ALA A 3 26.50 -27.88 32.61
N GLY A 4 25.59 -26.97 32.99
CA GLY A 4 24.37 -26.71 32.24
C GLY A 4 24.72 -25.94 30.97
N ALA A 5 24.47 -26.55 29.82
CA ALA A 5 24.56 -25.89 28.53
C ALA A 5 23.37 -24.90 28.40
N LEU A 6 23.67 -23.60 28.45
CA LEU A 6 22.75 -22.55 28.04
C LEU A 6 22.54 -22.66 26.52
N VAL A 7 21.39 -23.19 26.13
CA VAL A 7 20.92 -23.10 24.75
C VAL A 7 20.51 -21.64 24.52
N PHE A 8 21.41 -20.84 23.96
CA PHE A 8 21.02 -19.57 23.35
C PHE A 8 20.17 -19.90 22.13
N LEU A 9 18.85 -19.94 22.32
CA LEU A 9 17.90 -19.88 21.23
C LEU A 9 18.12 -18.53 20.57
N SER A 10 18.91 -18.51 19.50
CA SER A 10 19.11 -17.30 18.70
C SER A 10 17.74 -16.91 18.16
N LEU A 11 17.10 -15.95 18.81
CA LEU A 11 16.06 -15.12 18.22
C LEU A 11 16.73 -14.40 17.06
N LEU A 12 16.81 -15.05 15.90
CA LEU A 12 17.04 -14.37 14.65
C LEU A 12 16.02 -13.25 14.64
N PRO A 13 16.43 -11.97 14.71
CA PRO A 13 15.49 -10.90 14.51
C PRO A 13 15.00 -11.14 13.09
N CYS A 14 13.74 -11.53 12.95
CA CYS A 14 13.04 -11.51 11.68
C CYS A 14 12.91 -10.02 11.34
N VAL A 15 14.04 -9.41 10.96
CA VAL A 15 14.12 -8.09 10.36
C VAL A 15 13.52 -8.33 8.99
N PHE A 16 12.22 -8.12 8.90
CA PHE A 16 11.51 -8.16 7.64
C PHE A 16 12.20 -7.11 6.76
N MET A 17 12.98 -7.58 5.78
CA MET A 17 13.69 -6.72 4.83
C MET A 17 12.69 -5.86 4.08
N ASP A 18 13.11 -4.65 3.70
CA ASP A 18 12.36 -3.79 2.80
C ASP A 18 11.95 -4.60 1.57
N THR A 19 10.68 -4.96 1.49
CA THR A 19 10.21 -5.87 0.43
C THR A 19 9.81 -5.02 -0.75
N LYS A 20 10.65 -5.03 -1.79
CA LYS A 20 10.41 -4.30 -3.03
C LYS A 20 9.61 -5.15 -4.01
N PHE A 21 8.60 -4.54 -4.61
CA PHE A 21 7.76 -5.08 -5.67
C PHE A 21 7.96 -4.27 -6.94
N THR A 22 8.05 -4.94 -8.08
CA THR A 22 8.24 -4.31 -9.40
C THR A 22 7.16 -4.76 -10.36
N SER A 23 6.58 -3.82 -11.10
CA SER A 23 5.66 -4.09 -12.20
C SER A 23 6.03 -3.17 -13.37
N GLY A 24 6.51 -3.74 -14.48
CA GLY A 24 7.12 -2.97 -15.56
C GLY A 24 8.33 -2.16 -15.07
N ASN A 25 8.33 -0.85 -15.32
CA ASN A 25 9.35 0.09 -14.85
C ASN A 25 8.98 0.83 -13.54
N CYS A 26 7.83 0.50 -12.93
CA CYS A 26 7.42 1.08 -11.66
C CYS A 26 7.73 0.13 -10.51
N SER A 27 7.95 0.68 -9.32
CA SER A 27 8.15 -0.13 -8.12
C SER A 27 7.58 0.48 -6.85
N TYR A 28 7.22 -0.36 -5.89
CA TYR A 28 6.90 0.06 -4.54
C TYR A 28 7.62 -0.83 -3.54
N HIS A 29 7.68 -0.39 -2.28
CA HIS A 29 8.24 -1.20 -1.22
C HIS A 29 7.52 -0.95 0.10
N TRP A 30 7.66 -1.90 1.01
CA TRP A 30 7.32 -1.74 2.42
C TRP A 30 8.59 -1.45 3.19
N THR A 31 8.56 -0.42 4.03
CA THR A 31 9.66 -0.11 4.95
C THR A 31 9.16 0.05 6.38
N LEU A 32 10.05 -0.15 7.35
CA LEU A 32 9.72 -0.04 8.76
C LEU A 32 9.28 1.39 9.10
N TYR A 33 8.10 1.54 9.69
CA TYR A 33 7.62 2.83 10.18
C TYR A 33 8.32 3.19 11.49
N ASN A 34 9.25 4.14 11.47
CA ASN A 34 10.02 4.54 12.66
C ASN A 34 9.41 5.73 13.43
N GLY A 35 8.18 6.14 13.09
CA GLY A 35 7.54 7.34 13.64
C GLY A 35 7.64 8.58 12.73
N THR A 36 8.38 8.51 11.63
CA THR A 36 8.38 9.54 10.58
C THR A 36 7.70 9.03 9.31
N ILE A 37 7.14 9.96 8.54
CA ILE A 37 6.50 9.66 7.26
C ILE A 37 7.52 9.90 6.14
N PRO A 38 7.93 8.86 5.39
CA PRO A 38 8.77 9.03 4.22
C PRO A 38 8.13 9.93 3.16
N GLU A 39 8.94 10.68 2.41
CA GLU A 39 8.45 11.58 1.36
C GLU A 39 7.68 10.82 0.26
N ASP A 40 8.10 9.60 -0.05
CA ASP A 40 7.53 8.73 -1.05
C ASP A 40 6.38 7.84 -0.49
N ALA A 41 5.94 8.07 0.75
CA ALA A 41 4.83 7.33 1.34
C ALA A 41 3.52 7.52 0.56
N ILE A 42 2.73 6.44 0.50
CA ILE A 42 1.45 6.40 -0.21
C ILE A 42 0.30 6.77 0.75
N PRO A 43 -0.40 7.89 0.50
CA PRO A 43 -1.54 8.29 1.32
C PRO A 43 -2.73 7.35 1.07
N GLY A 44 -3.37 6.90 2.15
CA GLY A 44 -4.57 6.07 2.07
C GLY A 44 -5.86 6.88 1.90
N GLY A 45 -5.85 8.14 2.34
CA GLY A 45 -6.99 9.06 2.28
C GLY A 45 -6.94 10.09 3.40
N ARG A 46 -8.05 10.81 3.60
CA ARG A 46 -8.28 11.65 4.78
C ARG A 46 -9.35 11.03 5.66
N ASP A 47 -9.09 10.92 6.95
CA ASP A 47 -10.05 10.37 7.90
C ASP A 47 -11.17 11.37 8.24
N VAL A 48 -12.04 11.03 9.19
CA VAL A 48 -13.17 11.88 9.62
C VAL A 48 -12.71 13.21 10.25
N SER A 49 -11.50 13.27 10.81
CA SER A 49 -10.92 14.50 11.35
C SER A 49 -10.28 15.39 10.28
N GLY A 50 -10.14 14.87 9.05
CA GLY A 50 -9.44 15.53 7.95
C GLY A 50 -7.94 15.25 7.90
N GLU A 51 -7.41 14.44 8.83
CA GLU A 51 -6.02 14.00 8.85
C GLU A 51 -5.73 13.05 7.68
N THR A 52 -4.64 13.32 6.95
CA THR A 52 -4.12 12.38 5.96
C THR A 52 -3.47 11.21 6.68
N PHE A 53 -3.97 10.00 6.44
CA PHE A 53 -3.35 8.77 6.93
C PHE A 53 -2.61 8.04 5.81
N TYR A 54 -1.68 7.17 6.18
CA TYR A 54 -0.85 6.40 5.25
C TYR A 54 -1.15 4.91 5.32
N VAL A 55 -0.92 4.22 4.20
CA VAL A 55 -1.17 2.79 4.08
C VAL A 55 -0.09 2.03 4.84
N GLY A 56 -0.50 1.20 5.81
CA GLY A 56 0.40 0.38 6.60
C GLY A 56 0.06 -1.10 6.61
N LEU A 57 1.07 -1.92 6.84
CA LEU A 57 0.93 -3.32 7.25
C LEU A 57 1.39 -3.47 8.69
N VAL A 58 0.56 -4.09 9.51
CA VAL A 58 0.80 -4.30 10.94
C VAL A 58 0.90 -5.79 11.21
N GLN A 59 2.08 -6.26 11.60
CA GLN A 59 2.30 -7.63 12.04
C GLN A 59 2.13 -7.73 13.57
N LEU A 60 1.19 -8.56 14.00
CA LEU A 60 1.05 -8.95 15.41
C LEU A 60 1.75 -10.29 15.62
N LYS A 61 2.96 -10.27 16.19
CA LYS A 61 3.86 -11.45 16.26
C LYS A 61 3.28 -12.61 17.07
N LEU A 62 2.55 -12.32 18.15
CA LEU A 62 2.00 -13.35 19.04
C LEU A 62 0.97 -14.27 18.36
N ILE A 63 0.27 -13.76 17.34
CA ILE A 63 -0.71 -14.52 16.56
C ILE A 63 -0.23 -14.80 15.13
N ASN A 64 0.96 -14.32 14.77
CA ASN A 64 1.56 -14.44 13.44
C ASN A 64 0.62 -13.98 12.30
N GLU A 65 -0.09 -12.88 12.52
CA GLU A 65 -1.00 -12.29 11.53
C GLU A 65 -0.53 -10.90 11.09
N VAL A 66 -0.82 -10.56 9.84
CA VAL A 66 -0.48 -9.26 9.24
C VAL A 66 -1.75 -8.59 8.74
N PHE A 67 -1.99 -7.36 9.18
CA PHE A 67 -3.20 -6.60 8.91
C PHE A 67 -2.90 -5.34 8.11
N ALA A 68 -3.74 -5.01 7.13
CA ALA A 68 -3.80 -3.67 6.59
C ALA A 68 -4.33 -2.67 7.64
N GLY A 69 -3.69 -1.50 7.72
CA GLY A 69 -3.99 -0.47 8.71
C GLY A 69 -3.75 0.96 8.24
N MET A 70 -4.28 1.90 9.01
CA MET A 70 -4.12 3.34 8.81
C MET A 70 -3.03 3.86 9.73
N ILE A 71 -1.89 4.28 9.19
CA ILE A 71 -0.86 4.98 9.96
C ILE A 71 -1.31 6.44 10.13
N LEU A 72 -1.41 6.89 11.38
CA LEU A 72 -1.88 8.21 11.78
C LEU A 72 -0.68 9.04 12.26
N PRO A 73 -0.22 10.04 11.47
CA PRO A 73 0.91 10.87 11.85
C PRO A 73 0.75 11.57 13.21
N SER A 74 -0.44 12.07 13.52
CA SER A 74 -0.74 12.86 14.72
C SER A 74 -0.50 12.09 16.03
N SER A 75 -0.81 10.80 16.04
CA SER A 75 -0.66 9.92 17.20
C SER A 75 0.60 9.06 17.16
N GLY A 76 1.21 8.91 15.98
CA GLY A 76 2.26 7.94 15.71
C GLY A 76 1.80 6.49 15.87
N THR A 77 0.49 6.20 15.68
CA THR A 77 -0.11 4.86 15.78
C THR A 77 -0.52 4.33 14.41
N ALA A 78 -0.73 3.01 14.32
CA ALA A 78 -1.50 2.40 13.26
C ALA A 78 -2.85 1.91 13.81
N ARG A 79 -3.95 2.26 13.14
CA ARG A 79 -5.30 1.79 13.46
C ARG A 79 -5.66 0.59 12.58
N ILE A 80 -6.02 -0.54 13.21
CA ILE A 80 -6.36 -1.81 12.55
C ILE A 80 -7.64 -2.43 13.13
N THR A 81 -8.17 -3.45 12.44
CA THR A 81 -9.18 -4.37 13.00
C THR A 81 -8.57 -5.75 13.25
N SER A 82 -8.58 -6.22 14.49
CA SER A 82 -8.06 -7.53 14.88
C SER A 82 -8.96 -8.15 15.97
N LEU A 83 -9.24 -9.45 15.86
CA LEU A 83 -10.09 -10.19 16.79
C LEU A 83 -11.45 -9.52 17.06
N GLY A 84 -12.09 -9.00 16.02
CA GLY A 84 -13.42 -8.36 16.13
C GLY A 84 -13.45 -6.97 16.74
N ILE A 85 -12.30 -6.35 17.05
CA ILE A 85 -12.23 -5.00 17.62
C ILE A 85 -11.30 -4.08 16.83
N THR A 86 -11.52 -2.77 16.95
CA THR A 86 -10.56 -1.75 16.50
C THR A 86 -9.44 -1.66 17.53
N ARG A 87 -8.20 -1.56 17.05
CA ARG A 87 -7.02 -1.30 17.89
C ARG A 87 -6.18 -0.20 17.28
N GLU A 88 -5.65 0.67 18.12
CA GLU A 88 -4.51 1.50 17.78
C GLU A 88 -3.26 0.90 18.39
N VAL A 89 -2.23 0.72 17.58
CA VAL A 89 -0.99 0.05 17.98
C VAL A 89 0.23 0.89 17.59
N LYS A 90 1.35 0.65 18.24
CA LYS A 90 2.66 1.24 17.93
C LYS A 90 3.68 0.13 17.72
N ASN A 91 4.83 0.46 17.16
CA ASN A 91 5.94 -0.49 17.14
C ASN A 91 6.37 -0.83 18.57
N ASP A 92 6.44 -2.13 18.84
CA ASP A 92 6.86 -2.69 20.13
C ASP A 92 7.46 -4.10 19.88
N PRO A 93 8.02 -4.79 20.89
CA PRO A 93 8.61 -6.11 20.68
C PRO A 93 7.70 -7.15 20.00
N PHE A 94 6.38 -7.01 20.11
CA PHE A 94 5.34 -7.90 19.60
C PHE A 94 4.56 -7.33 18.40
N THR A 95 4.77 -6.06 18.05
CA THR A 95 4.08 -5.36 16.95
C THR A 95 5.09 -4.73 15.99
N ILE A 96 5.01 -5.07 14.70
CA ILE A 96 5.79 -4.39 13.64
C ILE A 96 4.83 -3.65 12.72
N ILE A 97 5.12 -2.37 12.44
CA ILE A 97 4.38 -1.53 11.49
C ILE A 97 5.31 -1.20 10.33
N ASN A 98 4.89 -1.54 9.12
CA ASN A 98 5.51 -1.09 7.88
C ASN A 98 4.62 -0.09 7.16
N ILE A 99 5.22 0.87 6.47
CA ILE A 99 4.57 1.89 5.65
C ILE A 99 4.83 1.62 4.17
N LEU A 100 3.81 1.85 3.34
CA LEU A 100 3.89 1.68 1.89
C LEU A 100 4.53 2.91 1.23
N CYS A 101 5.57 2.69 0.43
CA CYS A 101 6.35 3.74 -0.20
C CYS A 101 6.59 3.47 -1.69
N SER A 102 6.58 4.53 -2.52
CA SER A 102 6.95 4.47 -3.93
C SER A 102 7.19 5.87 -4.51
N SER A 103 8.20 5.97 -5.38
CA SER A 103 8.40 7.14 -6.25
C SER A 103 7.34 7.23 -7.36
N ASP A 104 6.71 6.12 -7.73
CA ASP A 104 5.75 5.99 -8.84
C ASP A 104 4.31 6.02 -8.30
N LYS A 105 3.97 7.06 -7.53
CA LYS A 105 2.68 7.16 -6.81
C LYS A 105 1.47 7.07 -7.75
N GLU A 106 1.63 7.50 -9.00
CA GLU A 106 0.63 7.47 -10.05
C GLU A 106 0.29 6.05 -10.55
N ALA A 107 1.14 5.06 -10.27
CA ALA A 107 0.87 3.66 -10.60
C ALA A 107 -0.10 3.02 -9.58
N PHE A 108 -0.34 3.64 -8.44
CA PHE A 108 -1.37 3.20 -7.51
C PHE A 108 -2.75 3.70 -7.91
N GLU A 109 -3.73 2.79 -7.84
CA GLU A 109 -5.11 3.14 -8.07
C GLU A 109 -6.06 2.45 -7.10
N TRP A 110 -7.16 3.14 -6.81
CA TRP A 110 -8.23 2.65 -5.95
C TRP A 110 -9.42 2.21 -6.82
N VAL A 111 -9.52 0.90 -7.05
CA VAL A 111 -10.49 0.30 -7.96
C VAL A 111 -11.79 0.05 -7.21
N SER A 112 -12.88 0.72 -7.60
CA SER A 112 -14.20 0.44 -7.04
C SER A 112 -14.67 -0.95 -7.46
N THR A 113 -15.07 -1.78 -6.50
CA THR A 113 -15.53 -3.14 -6.75
C THR A 113 -16.54 -3.60 -5.70
N LYS A 114 -17.11 -4.78 -5.93
CA LYS A 114 -17.89 -5.54 -4.96
C LYS A 114 -17.16 -6.81 -4.58
N SER A 115 -17.42 -7.31 -3.37
CA SER A 115 -16.84 -8.57 -2.88
C SER A 115 -17.02 -9.72 -3.87
N GLU A 116 -18.22 -9.84 -4.46
CA GLU A 116 -18.53 -10.86 -5.48
C GLU A 116 -17.70 -10.74 -6.75
N ASN A 117 -17.29 -9.52 -7.13
CA ASN A 117 -16.58 -9.22 -8.36
C ASN A 117 -15.06 -9.08 -8.18
N LEU A 118 -14.54 -9.22 -6.95
CA LEU A 118 -13.12 -9.03 -6.68
C LEU A 118 -12.23 -9.93 -7.55
N HIS A 119 -12.66 -11.17 -7.77
CA HIS A 119 -11.96 -12.15 -8.59
C HIS A 119 -11.97 -11.84 -10.09
N LEU A 120 -12.77 -10.87 -10.54
CA LEU A 120 -12.86 -10.45 -11.94
C LEU A 120 -11.83 -9.36 -12.29
N LEU A 121 -11.15 -8.78 -11.30
CA LEU A 121 -10.10 -7.75 -11.49
C LEU A 121 -8.78 -8.35 -11.97
N THR A 122 -8.84 -9.21 -12.99
CA THR A 122 -7.68 -9.96 -13.52
C THR A 122 -6.65 -9.10 -14.25
N ASP A 123 -7.06 -7.90 -14.67
CA ASP A 123 -6.26 -6.86 -15.29
C ASP A 123 -5.62 -5.89 -14.28
N HIS A 124 -5.86 -6.08 -12.98
CA HIS A 124 -5.32 -5.24 -11.92
C HIS A 124 -4.39 -6.04 -11.01
N ASN A 125 -3.17 -5.55 -10.81
CA ASN A 125 -2.26 -6.12 -9.83
C ASN A 125 -2.65 -5.64 -8.42
N LEU A 126 -3.49 -6.40 -7.73
CA LEU A 126 -3.97 -6.06 -6.38
C LEU A 126 -2.82 -6.08 -5.36
N VAL A 127 -2.76 -5.05 -4.52
CA VAL A 127 -1.72 -4.94 -3.48
C VAL A 127 -2.09 -5.81 -2.28
N GLY A 128 -1.15 -6.66 -1.86
CA GLY A 128 -1.30 -7.55 -0.71
C GLY A 128 -1.51 -6.78 0.60
N GLY A 129 -2.55 -7.18 1.33
CA GLY A 129 -2.98 -6.60 2.61
C GLY A 129 -2.60 -7.42 3.84
N GLY A 130 -1.63 -8.33 3.70
CA GLY A 130 -1.18 -9.23 4.75
C GLY A 130 -1.87 -10.59 4.71
N LYS A 131 -1.82 -11.30 5.84
CA LYS A 131 -2.33 -12.67 5.99
C LYS A 131 -3.00 -12.83 7.36
N VAL A 132 -4.26 -13.25 7.37
CA VAL A 132 -5.08 -13.46 8.58
C VAL A 132 -5.84 -14.76 8.42
N LEU A 133 -5.90 -15.60 9.47
CA LEU A 133 -6.52 -16.93 9.41
C LEU A 133 -6.00 -17.80 8.25
N GLY A 134 -4.71 -17.66 7.93
CA GLY A 134 -4.06 -18.36 6.81
C GLY A 134 -4.40 -17.83 5.41
N GLN A 135 -5.29 -16.83 5.28
CA GLN A 135 -5.71 -16.27 4.01
C GLN A 135 -4.92 -15.02 3.64
N ASP A 136 -4.48 -14.95 2.39
CA ASP A 136 -3.93 -13.73 1.80
C ASP A 136 -5.05 -12.72 1.58
N LEU A 137 -4.79 -11.49 1.99
CA LEU A 137 -5.76 -10.40 1.96
C LEU A 137 -5.32 -9.32 0.98
N TYR A 138 -6.23 -8.39 0.72
CA TYR A 138 -5.94 -7.16 -0.01
C TYR A 138 -6.19 -5.94 0.87
N ILE A 139 -5.71 -4.79 0.40
CA ILE A 139 -5.92 -3.49 1.05
C ILE A 139 -7.15 -2.84 0.43
N GLY A 140 -8.11 -2.44 1.25
CA GLY A 140 -9.30 -1.74 0.76
C GLY A 140 -9.70 -0.58 1.64
N ARG A 141 -10.48 0.32 1.05
CA ARG A 141 -11.01 1.50 1.72
C ARG A 141 -12.45 1.79 1.32
N VAL A 142 -13.14 2.55 2.14
CA VAL A 142 -14.51 3.02 1.90
C VAL A 142 -14.68 4.42 2.47
N ARG A 143 -15.61 5.18 1.90
CA ARG A 143 -16.06 6.44 2.50
C ARG A 143 -17.14 6.11 3.55
N SER A 144 -16.88 6.47 4.81
CA SER A 144 -17.81 6.27 5.93
C SER A 144 -17.74 7.48 6.86
N ASP A 145 -18.89 7.91 7.37
CA ASP A 145 -19.01 8.99 8.36
C ASP A 145 -18.29 10.29 7.95
N GLY A 146 -18.29 10.62 6.64
CA GLY A 146 -17.67 11.84 6.11
C GLY A 146 -16.17 11.75 5.82
N GLY A 147 -15.49 10.68 6.25
CA GLY A 147 -14.08 10.41 5.98
C GLY A 147 -13.84 9.14 5.17
N ILE A 148 -12.58 8.85 4.88
CA ILE A 148 -12.13 7.57 4.34
C ILE A 148 -11.63 6.70 5.50
N VAL A 149 -11.99 5.42 5.46
CA VAL A 149 -11.46 4.40 6.38
C VAL A 149 -10.90 3.25 5.56
N LEU A 150 -9.73 2.75 5.95
CA LEU A 150 -9.00 1.65 5.31
C LEU A 150 -8.93 0.43 6.23
N GLY A 151 -8.96 -0.75 5.63
CA GLY A 151 -8.78 -2.01 6.34
C GLY A 151 -8.48 -3.17 5.41
N LYS A 152 -8.78 -4.37 5.89
CA LYS A 152 -8.45 -5.63 5.22
C LYS A 152 -9.61 -6.12 4.36
N VAL A 153 -9.29 -6.60 3.16
CA VAL A 153 -10.25 -7.20 2.22
C VAL A 153 -10.01 -8.69 2.16
N PHE A 154 -11.02 -9.47 2.52
CA PHE A 154 -11.01 -10.91 2.30
C PHE A 154 -11.53 -11.26 0.90
N PRO A 155 -11.01 -12.33 0.29
CA PRO A 155 -11.39 -12.74 -1.06
C PRO A 155 -12.84 -13.25 -1.12
N HIS A 156 -13.46 -13.13 -2.30
CA HIS A 156 -14.86 -13.47 -2.61
C HIS A 156 -15.35 -14.81 -2.02
N ARG A 157 -14.56 -15.88 -2.12
CA ARG A 157 -14.99 -17.24 -1.73
C ARG A 157 -14.70 -17.60 -0.28
N PHE A 158 -14.26 -16.64 0.52
CA PHE A 158 -14.00 -16.86 1.93
C PHE A 158 -15.24 -16.52 2.77
N ILE A 159 -15.47 -17.27 3.86
CA ILE A 159 -16.65 -17.06 4.72
C ILE A 159 -16.70 -15.66 5.35
N TYR A 160 -15.54 -15.01 5.47
CA TYR A 160 -15.40 -13.64 5.94
C TYR A 160 -15.16 -12.64 4.79
N GLN A 161 -15.68 -12.90 3.60
CA GLN A 161 -15.47 -12.05 2.42
C GLN A 161 -15.86 -10.58 2.65
N GLY A 162 -15.22 -9.68 1.90
CA GLY A 162 -15.50 -8.24 1.94
C GLY A 162 -14.47 -7.42 2.71
N LEU A 163 -14.73 -6.12 2.81
CA LEU A 163 -13.85 -5.16 3.47
C LEU A 163 -14.21 -5.01 4.95
N TYR A 164 -13.23 -5.14 5.84
CA TYR A 164 -13.37 -4.93 7.28
C TYR A 164 -12.56 -3.73 7.73
N VAL A 165 -13.24 -2.67 8.18
CA VAL A 165 -12.61 -1.41 8.60
C VAL A 165 -12.87 -1.08 10.07
N PRO A 166 -11.96 -0.33 10.72
CA PRO A 166 -12.21 0.23 12.05
C PRO A 166 -13.48 1.09 12.09
N SER A 167 -14.40 0.83 13.02
CA SER A 167 -15.58 1.67 13.21
C SER A 167 -16.09 1.55 14.64
N LYS A 168 -16.24 2.70 15.33
CA LYS A 168 -16.86 2.82 16.66
C LYS A 168 -16.34 1.78 17.69
N GLY A 169 -15.03 1.54 17.71
CA GLY A 169 -14.38 0.59 18.62
C GLY A 169 -14.43 -0.88 18.19
N VAL A 170 -15.24 -1.24 17.19
CA VAL A 170 -15.40 -2.62 16.68
C VAL A 170 -14.89 -2.72 15.24
N PHE A 171 -15.63 -3.32 14.33
CA PHE A 171 -15.41 -3.24 12.90
C PHE A 171 -16.74 -3.00 12.18
N ALA A 172 -16.66 -2.43 10.99
CA ALA A 172 -17.76 -2.47 10.03
C ALA A 172 -17.33 -3.30 8.82
N GLN A 173 -18.28 -4.05 8.25
CA GLN A 173 -18.08 -4.86 7.05
C GLN A 173 -18.79 -4.19 5.87
N PHE A 174 -18.10 -4.11 4.73
CA PHE A 174 -18.65 -3.57 3.49
C PHE A 174 -18.45 -4.56 2.33
N MET A 175 -19.51 -4.74 1.54
CA MET A 175 -19.49 -5.58 0.34
C MET A 175 -19.22 -4.78 -0.93
N SER A 176 -19.25 -3.45 -0.86
CA SER A 176 -18.86 -2.52 -1.93
C SER A 176 -17.81 -1.57 -1.37
N TYR A 177 -16.67 -1.45 -2.05
CA TYR A 177 -15.50 -0.76 -1.54
C TYR A 177 -14.53 -0.44 -2.69
N GLN A 178 -13.43 0.25 -2.37
CA GLN A 178 -12.29 0.39 -3.26
C GLN A 178 -11.17 -0.55 -2.79
N VAL A 179 -10.53 -1.26 -3.71
CA VAL A 179 -9.34 -2.09 -3.45
C VAL A 179 -8.12 -1.42 -4.08
N LEU A 180 -6.96 -1.51 -3.42
CA LEU A 180 -5.71 -0.93 -3.90
C LEU A 180 -5.08 -1.84 -4.96
N ALA A 181 -4.76 -1.28 -6.12
CA ALA A 181 -4.01 -1.94 -7.18
C ALA A 181 -2.75 -1.11 -7.52
N PHE A 182 -1.76 -1.77 -8.12
CA PHE A 182 -0.51 -1.17 -8.57
C PHE A 182 -0.23 -1.53 -10.03
N ASN A 183 -0.57 -0.64 -10.95
CA ASN A 183 -0.46 -0.86 -12.38
C ASN A 183 0.42 0.23 -13.00
N CYS A 184 1.59 -0.19 -13.47
CA CYS A 184 2.49 0.71 -14.16
C CYS A 184 1.93 1.06 -15.53
N LYS A 185 1.63 2.34 -15.76
CA LYS A 185 1.22 2.82 -17.08
C LYS A 185 2.47 3.06 -17.90
N ASP A 186 2.52 2.52 -19.12
CA ASP A 186 3.57 2.89 -20.07
C ASP A 186 3.50 4.41 -20.29
N LYS A 187 4.56 5.12 -19.91
CA LYS A 187 4.71 6.53 -20.26
C LYS A 187 4.75 6.60 -21.79
N LYS A 188 3.69 7.10 -22.42
CA LYS A 188 3.75 7.49 -23.84
C LYS A 188 4.93 8.47 -23.94
N ARG A 189 5.95 8.09 -24.73
CA ARG A 189 7.02 9.01 -25.10
C ARG A 189 6.35 10.11 -25.91
N ASP A 190 6.16 11.28 -25.29
CA ASP A 190 5.85 12.49 -26.02
C ASP A 190 7.06 12.75 -26.92
N LYS A 191 6.93 12.39 -28.20
CA LYS A 191 7.85 12.86 -29.24
C LYS A 191 7.50 14.31 -29.49
N GLU A 192 8.15 15.22 -28.78
CA GLU A 192 8.28 16.59 -29.24
C GLU A 192 9.41 16.58 -30.29
N GLU A 193 9.03 16.40 -31.55
CA GLU A 193 9.92 16.66 -32.69
C GLU A 193 10.09 18.18 -32.81
N ASP A 194 11.12 18.68 -32.15
CA ASP A 194 11.65 20.02 -32.34
C ASP A 194 12.33 20.06 -33.73
N PHE A 195 11.54 20.32 -34.77
CA PHE A 195 12.03 20.55 -36.13
C PHE A 195 12.42 22.03 -36.27
N ASP A 196 13.61 22.34 -35.78
CA ASP A 196 14.28 23.63 -36.00
C ASP A 196 14.73 23.75 -37.48
N PHE A 197 14.05 24.59 -38.27
CA PHE A 197 14.55 25.03 -39.58
C PHE A 197 15.28 26.36 -39.43
N GLY A 198 16.53 26.29 -38.96
CA GLY A 198 17.46 27.41 -38.86
C GLY A 198 18.56 27.41 -39.93
N GLY A 199 18.40 28.23 -40.99
CA GLY A 199 19.46 28.81 -41.85
C GLY A 199 20.06 27.91 -42.95
N ARG A 200 20.58 28.42 -44.08
CA ARG A 200 21.21 29.72 -44.36
C ARG A 200 21.31 29.97 -45.87
N ASN A 201 21.35 31.24 -46.23
CA ASN A 201 21.56 31.84 -47.55
C ASN A 201 22.79 31.31 -48.32
N GLY A 202 22.68 31.31 -49.65
CA GLY A 202 23.78 31.31 -50.60
C GLY A 202 23.44 32.19 -51.81
N GLU A 203 24.07 33.36 -51.88
CA GLU A 203 24.02 34.30 -53.01
C GLU A 203 24.89 33.83 -54.20
N ASN A 204 24.49 34.31 -55.39
CA ASN A 204 25.27 34.67 -56.58
C ASN A 204 25.79 33.60 -57.56
N GLY A 205 25.40 33.79 -58.83
CA GLY A 205 26.09 33.23 -60.00
C GLY A 205 25.34 33.36 -61.35
N THR A 206 25.39 34.56 -61.95
CA THR A 206 25.65 34.85 -63.39
C THR A 206 24.70 34.40 -64.53
N LEU A 207 24.67 35.29 -65.53
CA LEU A 207 23.88 35.47 -66.77
C LEU A 207 23.99 34.38 -67.87
N GLU A 208 23.16 34.57 -68.91
CA GLU A 208 23.14 34.04 -70.30
C GLU A 208 21.95 33.08 -70.59
N PHE A 209 21.01 33.27 -71.54
CA PHE A 209 20.73 34.22 -72.63
C PHE A 209 19.24 34.57 -72.66
#